data_AF-A0A836QUH9-F1
#
_entry.id   AF-A0A836QUH9-F1
#
_cell.length_a   1.000
_cell.length_b   1.000
_cell.length_c   1.000
_cell.angle_alpha   90.00
_cell.angle_beta   90.00
_cell.angle_gamma   90.00
#
_symmetry.space_group_name_H-M   'P 1'
#
loop_
_entity.id
_entity.type
_entity.pdbx_description
1 polymer ?
#
loop_
_entity_poly.entity_id
_entity_poly.type
_entity_poly.pdbx_seq_one_letter_code
_entity_poly.pdbx_strand_id
1 'polypeptide(L)'
;MSRMKIFRFLSLIVFLLSLVFIYPTFNSKSLPDWWGFVFPANKINLGLDLRGGIFVVMGLDEDVSELIITGKERERIRNLIISKKILIRNSSTEKNKIKI
;
A
#
# COMPACT_ATOMS: atom_id res chain seq x y z
N MET A 1 -17.11 -45.88 18.93
CA MET A 1 -17.43 -45.78 17.48
C MET A 1 -18.16 -44.49 17.06
N SER A 2 -18.73 -43.68 17.98
CA SER A 2 -19.45 -42.43 17.66
C SER A 2 -18.54 -41.21 17.44
N ARG A 3 -17.39 -41.15 18.12
CA ARG A 3 -16.42 -40.04 17.99
C ARG A 3 -15.95 -39.86 16.54
N MET A 4 -15.64 -40.95 15.82
CA MET A 4 -15.23 -40.84 14.41
C MET A 4 -16.35 -40.36 13.49
N LYS A 5 -17.62 -40.67 13.80
CA LYS A 5 -18.76 -40.15 13.03
C LYS A 5 -18.94 -38.64 13.25
N ILE A 6 -18.71 -38.14 14.47
CA ILE A 6 -18.78 -36.70 14.77
C ILE A 6 -17.71 -35.93 13.99
N PHE A 7 -16.47 -36.44 13.94
CA PHE A 7 -15.40 -35.80 13.18
C PHE A 7 -15.65 -35.84 11.67
N ARG A 8 -16.21 -36.94 11.15
CA ARG A 8 -16.60 -37.02 9.73
C ARG A 8 -17.73 -36.04 9.41
N PHE A 9 -18.74 -35.93 10.27
CA PHE A 9 -19.84 -35.00 10.07
C PHE A 9 -19.36 -33.55 10.13
N LEU A 10 -18.51 -33.22 11.10
CA LEU A 10 -17.89 -31.89 11.23
C LEU A 10 -17.02 -31.56 10.01
N SER A 11 -16.19 -32.49 9.56
CA SER A 11 -15.36 -32.30 8.37
C SER A 11 -16.20 -32.06 7.11
N LEU A 12 -17.33 -32.76 6.97
CA LEU A 12 -18.24 -32.59 5.85
C LEU A 12 -18.94 -31.22 5.88
N ILE A 13 -19.29 -30.73 7.08
CA ILE A 13 -19.87 -29.40 7.25
C ILE A 13 -18.87 -28.29 6.91
N VAL A 14 -17.62 -28.42 7.37
CA VAL A 14 -16.55 -27.45 7.06
C VAL A 14 -16.25 -27.45 5.57
N PHE A 15 -16.27 -28.62 4.92
CA PHE A 15 -16.10 -28.73 3.47
C PHE A 15 -17.22 -28.03 2.70
N LEU A 16 -18.49 -28.22 3.11
CA LEU A 16 -19.61 -27.48 2.52
C LEU A 16 -19.47 -25.98 2.73
N LEU A 17 -19.10 -25.53 3.93
CA LEU A 17 -18.84 -24.12 4.20
C LEU A 17 -17.73 -23.56 3.30
N SER A 18 -16.64 -24.30 3.11
CA SER A 18 -15.56 -23.89 2.21
C SER A 18 -16.04 -23.67 0.78
N LEU A 19 -16.95 -24.52 0.27
CA LEU A 19 -17.55 -24.36 -1.05
C LEU A 19 -18.43 -23.09 -1.13
N VAL A 20 -19.20 -22.79 -0.09
CA VAL A 20 -20.01 -21.58 -0.01
C VAL A 20 -19.13 -20.32 -0.02
N PHE A 21 -18.01 -20.34 0.70
CA PHE A 21 -17.07 -19.21 0.75
C PHE A 21 -16.29 -19.01 -0.55
N ILE A 22 -16.02 -20.06 -1.33
CA ILE A 22 -15.32 -19.94 -2.61
C ILE A 22 -16.24 -19.55 -3.77
N TYR A 23 -17.54 -19.86 -3.68
CA TYR A 23 -18.56 -19.55 -4.67
C TYR A 23 -18.54 -18.10 -5.21
N PRO A 24 -18.43 -17.02 -4.39
CA PRO A 24 -18.35 -15.64 -4.89
C PRO A 24 -17.13 -15.37 -5.80
N THR A 25 -16.12 -16.24 -5.81
CA THR A 25 -14.96 -16.13 -6.71
C THR A 25 -15.34 -16.34 -8.18
N PHE A 26 -16.33 -17.20 -8.46
CA PHE A 26 -16.70 -17.57 -9.82
C PHE A 26 -17.87 -16.75 -10.38
N ASN A 27 -18.79 -16.30 -9.53
CA ASN A 27 -20.03 -15.64 -9.95
C ASN A 27 -20.29 -14.33 -9.18
N SER A 28 -19.33 -13.40 -9.21
CA SER A 28 -19.42 -12.12 -8.48
C SER A 28 -20.53 -11.15 -8.95
N LYS A 29 -21.23 -11.42 -10.07
CA LYS A 29 -22.28 -10.55 -10.62
C LYS A 29 -23.71 -11.00 -10.32
N SER A 30 -23.92 -12.24 -9.86
CA SER A 30 -25.24 -12.86 -9.75
C SER A 30 -25.50 -13.44 -8.35
N LEU A 31 -24.91 -12.83 -7.31
CA LEU A 31 -25.24 -13.21 -5.94
C LEU A 31 -26.58 -12.60 -5.53
N PRO A 32 -27.48 -13.38 -4.91
CA PRO A 32 -28.70 -12.84 -4.31
C PRO A 32 -28.39 -11.77 -3.25
N ASP A 33 -29.26 -10.77 -3.12
CA ASP A 33 -29.06 -9.63 -2.19
C ASP A 33 -28.82 -10.05 -0.73
N TRP A 34 -29.38 -11.20 -0.31
CA TRP A 34 -29.21 -11.75 1.03
C TRP A 34 -27.82 -12.35 1.31
N TRP A 35 -27.02 -12.62 0.28
CA TRP A 35 -25.73 -13.29 0.43
C TRP A 35 -24.71 -12.43 1.16
N GLY A 36 -24.64 -11.13 0.85
CA GLY A 36 -23.73 -10.19 1.49
C GLY A 36 -24.02 -9.91 2.97
N PHE A 37 -25.25 -10.19 3.43
CA PHE A 37 -25.62 -10.05 4.84
C PHE A 37 -25.17 -11.23 5.71
N VAL A 38 -25.03 -12.42 5.13
CA VAL A 38 -24.72 -13.66 5.88
C VAL A 38 -23.29 -14.14 5.62
N PHE A 39 -22.76 -13.93 4.41
CA PHE A 39 -21.45 -14.43 4.00
C PHE A 39 -20.63 -13.32 3.31
N PRO A 40 -19.28 -13.38 3.39
CA PRO A 40 -18.45 -12.41 2.71
C PRO A 40 -18.64 -12.53 1.19
N ALA A 41 -19.16 -11.48 0.56
CA ALA A 41 -19.28 -11.38 -0.90
C ALA A 41 -17.94 -11.05 -1.59
N ASN A 42 -16.87 -10.90 -0.81
CA ASN A 42 -15.55 -10.58 -1.32
C ASN A 42 -14.97 -11.77 -2.09
N LYS A 43 -14.81 -11.61 -3.40
CA LYS A 43 -14.03 -12.53 -4.24
C LYS A 43 -12.57 -12.62 -3.77
N ILE A 44 -11.89 -13.71 -4.14
CA ILE A 44 -10.45 -13.84 -3.90
C ILE A 44 -9.71 -12.65 -4.51
N ASN A 45 -8.91 -11.98 -3.69
CA ASN A 45 -8.10 -10.86 -4.13
C ASN A 45 -6.88 -11.37 -4.92
N LEU A 46 -7.05 -11.50 -6.24
CA LEU A 46 -5.95 -11.82 -7.14
C LEU A 46 -4.84 -10.75 -7.02
N GLY A 47 -3.58 -11.18 -6.97
CA GLY A 47 -2.43 -10.28 -7.00
C GLY A 47 -2.26 -9.59 -8.35
N LEU A 48 -1.33 -8.64 -8.44
CA LEU A 48 -1.07 -7.88 -9.67
C LEU A 48 -0.76 -8.78 -10.89
N ASP A 49 0.01 -9.84 -10.65
CA ASP A 49 0.40 -10.82 -11.67
C ASP A 49 -0.82 -11.53 -12.30
N LEU A 50 -1.82 -11.87 -11.47
CA LEU A 50 -3.04 -12.54 -11.91
C LEU A 50 -4.16 -11.58 -12.33
N ARG A 51 -4.12 -10.30 -11.90
CA ARG A 51 -5.08 -9.25 -12.31
C ARG A 51 -4.64 -8.47 -13.54
N GLY A 52 -3.37 -8.54 -13.92
CA GLY A 52 -2.81 -7.78 -15.03
C GLY A 52 -2.87 -6.27 -14.80
N GLY A 53 -2.33 -5.80 -13.67
CA GLY A 53 -2.21 -4.36 -13.37
C GLY A 53 -0.80 -3.81 -13.59
N ILE A 54 -0.64 -2.50 -13.46
CA ILE A 54 0.67 -1.82 -13.61
C ILE A 54 1.22 -1.49 -12.21
N PHE A 55 2.45 -1.93 -11.92
CA PHE A 55 3.23 -1.47 -10.77
C PHE A 55 4.26 -0.46 -11.26
N VAL A 56 3.97 0.83 -11.09
CA VAL A 56 4.89 1.91 -11.48
C VAL A 56 5.79 2.22 -10.29
N VAL A 57 7.07 1.87 -10.42
CA VAL A 57 8.12 2.37 -9.53
C VAL A 57 8.66 3.65 -10.16
N MET A 58 8.38 4.80 -9.55
CA MET A 58 8.98 6.06 -9.94
C MET A 58 10.29 6.24 -9.16
N GLY A 59 11.42 6.21 -9.87
CA GLY A 59 12.70 6.64 -9.31
C GLY A 59 12.84 8.15 -9.42
N LEU A 60 13.32 8.79 -8.36
CA LEU A 60 13.87 10.14 -8.47
C LEU A 60 15.34 10.04 -8.85
N ASP A 61 15.78 10.95 -9.72
CA ASP A 61 17.19 11.18 -9.95
C ASP A 61 17.80 11.81 -8.69
N GLU A 62 18.81 11.16 -8.13
CA GLU A 62 19.42 11.52 -6.85
C GLU A 62 20.04 12.92 -6.93
N ASP A 63 20.75 13.22 -8.01
CA ASP A 63 21.42 14.51 -8.25
C ASP A 63 20.40 15.66 -8.32
N VAL A 64 19.27 15.42 -9.00
CA VAL A 64 18.19 16.40 -9.13
C VAL A 64 17.48 16.60 -7.78
N SER A 65 17.27 15.52 -7.03
CA SER A 65 16.63 15.57 -5.72
C SER A 65 17.46 16.38 -4.71
N GLU A 66 18.78 16.17 -4.67
CA GLU A 66 19.68 16.86 -3.75
C GLU A 66 19.72 18.36 -4.04
N LEU A 67 19.76 18.73 -5.33
CA LEU A 67 19.74 20.12 -5.75
C LEU A 67 18.45 20.84 -5.33
N ILE A 68 17.30 20.20 -5.55
CA ILE A 68 15.99 20.76 -5.20
C ILE A 68 15.84 20.88 -3.68
N ILE A 69 16.21 19.84 -2.92
CA ILE A 69 16.13 19.83 -1.45
C ILE A 69 17.03 20.93 -0.88
N THR A 70 18.28 21.01 -1.33
CA THR A 70 19.23 22.05 -0.86
C THR A 70 18.73 23.45 -1.20
N GLY A 71 18.18 23.66 -2.40
CA GLY A 71 17.56 24.93 -2.79
C GLY A 71 16.38 25.31 -1.89
N LYS A 72 15.52 24.34 -1.57
CA LYS A 72 14.32 24.55 -0.74
C LYS A 72 14.67 24.80 0.72
N GLU A 73 15.65 24.10 1.27
CA GLU A 73 16.13 24.33 2.64
C GLU A 73 16.79 25.71 2.77
N ARG A 74 17.53 26.17 1.75
CA ARG A 74 18.06 27.54 1.71
C ARG A 74 16.96 28.58 1.77
N GLU A 75 15.89 28.44 0.99
CA GLU A 75 14.74 29.34 1.06
C GLU A 75 14.06 29.30 2.42
N ARG A 76 13.85 28.10 2.99
CA ARG A 76 13.26 27.91 4.32
C ARG A 76 14.09 28.63 5.37
N ILE A 77 15.42 28.44 5.39
CA ILE A 77 16.34 29.10 6.30
C ILE A 77 16.29 30.62 6.11
N ARG A 78 16.32 31.10 4.86
CA ARG A 78 16.22 32.53 4.53
C ARG A 78 14.94 33.14 5.07
N ASN A 79 13.79 32.49 4.86
CA ASN A 79 12.49 32.94 5.34
C ASN A 79 12.42 32.93 6.88
N LEU A 80 13.01 31.95 7.55
CA LEU A 80 13.14 31.91 9.01
C LEU A 80 14.00 33.06 9.55
N ILE A 81 15.08 33.41 8.84
CA ILE A 81 15.96 34.52 9.22
C ILE A 81 15.27 35.88 9.01
N ILE A 82 14.59 36.07 7.88
CA ILE A 82 13.82 37.28 7.59
C ILE A 82 12.70 37.47 8.62
N SER A 83 11.94 36.40 8.92
CA SER A 83 10.86 36.46 9.92
C SER A 83 11.38 36.81 11.32
N LYS A 84 12.60 36.39 11.69
CA LYS A 84 13.26 36.77 12.94
C LYS A 84 13.96 38.14 12.90
N LYS A 85 13.88 38.88 11.78
CA LYS A 85 14.55 40.18 11.57
C LYS A 85 16.06 40.15 11.80
N ILE A 86 16.72 39.04 11.49
CA ILE A 86 18.17 38.91 11.61
C ILE A 86 18.81 39.32 10.26
N LEU A 87 19.82 40.22 10.30
CA LEU A 87 20.53 40.71 9.12
C LEU A 87 21.59 39.69 8.66
N ILE A 88 21.45 39.17 7.43
CA ILE A 88 22.46 38.30 6.78
C ILE A 88 23.39 39.18 5.94
N ARG A 89 24.69 39.20 6.26
CA ARG A 89 25.69 40.02 5.54
C ARG A 89 26.33 39.30 4.35
N ASN A 90 26.47 37.98 4.38
CA ASN A 90 26.89 37.11 3.27
C ASN A 90 26.70 35.63 3.66
N SER A 91 26.30 34.77 2.73
CA SER A 91 26.34 33.30 2.86
C SER A 91 26.89 32.67 1.57
N SER A 92 28.21 32.47 1.49
CA SER A 92 28.83 31.67 0.43
C SER A 92 28.67 30.18 0.73
N THR A 93 28.23 29.38 -0.24
CA THR A 93 28.29 27.92 -0.13
C THR A 93 29.48 27.40 -0.93
N GLU A 94 30.44 26.77 -0.26
CA GLU A 94 31.55 26.07 -0.91
C GLU A 94 31.14 24.61 -1.12
N LYS A 95 31.06 24.18 -2.40
CA LYS A 95 30.81 22.77 -2.75
C LYS A 95 32.08 21.98 -2.52
N ASN A 96 32.29 21.46 -1.31
CA ASN A 96 33.30 20.45 -1.12
C ASN A 96 32.72 19.09 -1.53
N LYS A 97 33.21 18.54 -2.65
CA LYS A 97 32.87 17.18 -3.09
C LYS A 97 33.47 16.20 -2.08
N ILE A 98 32.67 15.78 -1.11
CA ILE A 98 33.03 14.66 -0.23
C ILE A 98 32.91 13.40 -1.09
N LYS A 99 34.04 12.93 -1.62
CA LYS A 99 34.15 11.56 -2.13
C LYS A 99 34.20 10.64 -0.91
N ILE A 100 33.20 9.76 -0.80
CA ILE A 100 33.20 8.57 0.07
C ILE A 100 33.69 7.39 -0.78
#